data_AF-A0A1F5N8V4-F1
#
_entry.id   AF-A0A1F5N8V4-F1
#
_cell.length_a   1.000
_cell.length_b   1.000
_cell.length_c   1.000
_cell.angle_alpha   90.00
_cell.angle_beta   90.00
_cell.angle_gamma   90.00
#
_symmetry.space_group_name_H-M   'P 1'
#
loop_
_entity.id
_entity.type
_entity.pdbx_description
1 polymer ?
#
loop_
_entity_poly.entity_id
_entity_poly.type
_entity_poly.pdbx_seq_one_letter_code
_entity_poly.pdbx_strand_id
1 'polypeptide(L)'
;MKQTSLKSGAGFTLIELIVTIFIITLIAGVSVANYRKGERSRQAAIAADGVIGAFNFTQNLTLSGRQTSNNNASCRTAAYYFLRVDTSTNIYEVKARNICAGDDLIETYSLPGNVRFREITADATSYVWTETRFALPFGQITFDSDLGVIPGNPTLNIVVETLDGSVSRTITVDSVTGRIDQ
;
A
#
# COMPACT_ATOMS: atom_id res chain seq x y z
N MET A 1 -38.56 58.32 35.63
CA MET A 1 -38.30 57.36 34.53
C MET A 1 -36.81 57.44 34.17
N LYS A 2 -36.06 56.35 34.38
CA LYS A 2 -34.63 56.27 34.01
C LYS A 2 -34.52 55.98 32.52
N GLN A 3 -34.03 56.93 31.73
CA GLN A 3 -33.65 56.67 30.34
C GLN A 3 -32.35 55.86 30.32
N THR A 4 -32.44 54.59 29.92
CA THR A 4 -31.30 53.74 29.61
C THR A 4 -30.70 54.21 28.28
N SER A 5 -29.55 54.88 28.36
CA SER A 5 -28.72 55.23 27.21
C SER A 5 -28.27 53.96 26.48
N LEU A 6 -28.81 53.72 25.28
CA LEU A 6 -28.35 52.69 24.38
C LEU A 6 -26.96 53.13 23.87
N LYS A 7 -25.89 52.50 24.36
CA LYS A 7 -24.55 52.67 23.82
C LYS A 7 -24.60 52.37 22.32
N SER A 8 -24.31 53.35 21.47
CA SER A 8 -24.12 53.14 20.04
C SER A 8 -22.86 52.30 19.85
N GLY A 9 -23.05 51.00 19.61
CA GLY A 9 -21.96 50.12 19.21
C GLY A 9 -21.38 50.64 17.90
N ALA A 10 -20.08 50.96 17.91
CA ALA A 10 -19.38 51.36 16.70
C ALA A 10 -19.52 50.22 15.66
N GLY A 11 -20.14 50.54 14.52
CA GLY A 11 -20.30 49.60 13.41
C GLY A 11 -18.96 49.32 12.74
N PHE A 12 -18.85 48.15 12.11
CA PHE A 12 -17.68 47.79 11.30
C PHE A 12 -17.53 48.73 10.10
N THR A 13 -16.30 49.15 9.84
CA THR A 13 -15.99 49.92 8.64
C THR A 13 -16.00 49.02 7.40
N LEU A 14 -16.30 49.58 6.22
CA LEU A 14 -16.29 48.83 4.97
C LEU A 14 -14.90 48.22 4.67
N ILE A 15 -13.83 48.95 5.04
CA ILE A 15 -12.47 48.46 4.87
C ILE A 15 -12.15 47.27 5.79
N GLU A 16 -12.61 47.27 7.05
CA GLU A 16 -12.46 46.11 7.94
C GLU A 16 -13.15 44.87 7.38
N LEU A 17 -14.32 45.04 6.78
CA LEU A 17 -15.06 43.91 6.21
C LEU A 17 -14.30 43.29 5.03
N ILE A 18 -13.72 44.11 4.14
CA ILE A 18 -12.90 43.62 3.03
C ILE A 18 -11.64 42.91 3.53
N VAL A 19 -10.94 43.50 4.50
CA VAL A 19 -9.73 42.89 5.09
C VAL A 19 -10.06 41.56 5.76
N THR A 20 -11.19 41.48 6.46
CA THR A 20 -11.63 40.23 7.12
C THR A 20 -11.95 39.14 6.10
N ILE A 21 -12.67 39.46 5.02
CA ILE A 21 -12.95 38.50 3.94
C ILE A 21 -11.65 38.04 3.28
N PHE A 22 -10.70 38.95 3.06
CA PHE A 22 -9.39 38.61 2.51
C PHE A 22 -8.60 37.64 3.42
N ILE A 23 -8.61 37.87 4.73
CA ILE A 23 -7.94 36.97 5.68
C ILE A 23 -8.63 35.59 5.71
N ILE A 24 -9.97 35.55 5.75
CA ILE A 24 -10.73 34.29 5.76
C ILE A 24 -10.46 33.48 4.49
N THR A 25 -10.48 34.12 3.33
CA THR A 25 -10.21 33.44 2.05
C THR A 25 -8.78 32.90 1.96
N LEU A 26 -7.80 33.63 2.49
CA LEU A 26 -6.41 33.17 2.57
C LEU A 26 -6.28 31.94 3.47
N ILE A 27 -6.86 31.97 4.68
CA ILE A 27 -6.82 30.85 5.62
C ILE A 27 -7.53 29.62 5.06
N ALA A 28 -8.70 29.82 4.43
CA ALA A 28 -9.45 28.75 3.79
C ALA A 28 -8.64 28.09 2.66
N GLY A 29 -7.97 28.89 1.82
CA GLY A 29 -7.11 28.39 0.75
C GLY A 29 -5.97 27.51 1.25
N VAL A 30 -5.24 27.95 2.28
CA VAL A 30 -4.14 27.18 2.89
C VAL A 30 -4.66 25.88 3.52
N SER A 31 -5.81 25.93 4.18
CA SER A 31 -6.42 24.77 4.84
C SER A 31 -6.80 23.68 3.82
N VAL A 32 -7.41 24.06 2.69
CA VAL A 32 -7.78 23.14 1.61
C VAL A 32 -6.55 22.51 0.97
N ALA A 33 -5.50 23.30 0.70
CA ALA A 33 -4.26 22.79 0.12
C ALA A 33 -3.59 21.73 1.02
N ASN A 34 -3.51 22.00 2.33
CA ASN A 34 -2.94 21.07 3.29
C ASN A 34 -3.78 19.80 3.46
N TYR A 35 -5.11 19.92 3.46
CA TYR A 35 -6.00 18.76 3.54
C TYR A 35 -5.77 17.77 2.38
N ARG A 36 -5.64 18.28 1.15
CA ARG A 36 -5.39 17.42 -0.03
C ARG A 36 -4.05 16.70 0.05
N LYS A 37 -3.01 17.35 0.59
CA LYS A 37 -1.70 16.71 0.83
C LYS A 37 -1.80 15.61 1.88
N GLY A 38 -2.53 15.86 2.97
CA GLY A 38 -2.76 14.88 4.03
C GLY A 38 -3.49 13.63 3.53
N GLU A 39 -4.56 13.83 2.76
CA GLU A 39 -5.35 12.72 2.21
C GLU A 39 -4.54 11.83 1.25
N ARG A 40 -3.72 12.44 0.38
CA ARG A 40 -2.81 11.70 -0.52
C ARG A 40 -1.80 10.84 0.24
N SER A 41 -1.17 11.42 1.26
CA SER A 41 -0.21 10.68 2.10
C SER A 41 -0.88 9.51 2.82
N ARG A 42 -2.11 9.71 3.31
CA ARG A 42 -2.90 8.66 3.95
C ARG A 42 -3.25 7.54 2.97
N GLN A 43 -3.64 7.86 1.74
CA GLN A 43 -3.98 6.86 0.73
C GLN A 43 -2.77 6.00 0.35
N ALA A 44 -1.59 6.61 0.15
CA ALA A 44 -0.34 5.88 -0.08
C ALA A 44 0.05 5.00 1.11
N ALA A 45 -0.18 5.47 2.34
CA ALA A 45 0.07 4.67 3.55
C ALA A 45 -0.86 3.45 3.62
N ILE A 46 -2.18 3.63 3.50
CA ILE A 46 -3.16 2.53 3.51
C ILE A 46 -2.84 1.47 2.44
N ALA A 47 -2.43 1.92 1.26
CA ALA A 47 -2.10 1.04 0.16
C ALA A 47 -0.88 0.17 0.47
N ALA A 48 0.17 0.76 1.01
CA ALA A 48 1.36 0.03 1.40
C ALA A 48 1.13 -0.86 2.64
N ASP A 49 0.35 -0.41 3.62
CA ASP A 49 -0.08 -1.23 4.76
C ASP A 49 -0.88 -2.46 4.29
N GLY A 50 -1.72 -2.29 3.26
CA GLY A 50 -2.47 -3.39 2.63
C GLY A 50 -1.56 -4.45 1.99
N VAL A 51 -0.48 -4.02 1.33
CA VAL A 51 0.51 -4.92 0.72
C VAL A 51 1.31 -5.66 1.81
N ILE A 52 1.75 -4.95 2.86
CA ILE A 52 2.42 -5.55 4.03
C ILE A 52 1.49 -6.54 4.74
N GLY A 53 0.21 -6.20 4.88
CA GLY A 53 -0.81 -7.09 5.41
C GLY A 53 -0.92 -8.39 4.60
N ALA A 54 -0.90 -8.31 3.27
CA ALA A 54 -0.94 -9.48 2.41
C ALA A 54 0.34 -10.33 2.49
N PHE A 55 1.51 -9.72 2.66
CA PHE A 55 2.74 -10.46 2.95
C PHE A 55 2.65 -11.22 4.27
N ASN A 56 2.26 -10.55 5.35
CA ASN A 56 2.11 -11.17 6.68
C ASN A 56 1.05 -12.30 6.65
N PHE A 57 -0.03 -12.09 5.91
CA PHE A 57 -1.04 -13.12 5.68
C PHE A 57 -0.45 -14.34 4.96
N THR A 58 0.31 -14.13 3.87
CA THR A 58 0.98 -15.20 3.11
C THR A 58 1.99 -15.97 3.97
N GLN A 59 2.76 -15.27 4.79
CA GLN A 59 3.68 -15.89 5.74
C GLN A 59 2.94 -16.74 6.78
N ASN A 60 1.83 -16.23 7.34
CA ASN A 60 0.99 -16.97 8.28
C ASN A 60 0.35 -18.21 7.65
N LEU A 61 -0.05 -18.16 6.37
CA LEU A 61 -0.53 -19.33 5.63
C LEU A 61 0.55 -20.41 5.52
N THR A 62 1.79 -19.99 5.27
CA THR A 62 2.96 -20.87 5.23
C THR A 62 3.20 -21.50 6.60
N LEU A 63 3.29 -20.70 7.66
CA LEU A 63 3.58 -21.21 9.01
C LEU A 63 2.48 -22.13 9.56
N SER A 64 1.22 -21.90 9.18
CA SER A 64 0.11 -22.76 9.57
C SER A 64 -0.01 -24.05 8.76
N GLY A 65 0.69 -24.15 7.62
CA GLY A 65 0.58 -25.30 6.72
C GLY A 65 -0.85 -25.54 6.24
N ARG A 66 -1.61 -24.46 5.99
CA ARG A 66 -3.01 -24.56 5.56
C ARG A 66 -3.13 -25.47 4.33
N GLN A 67 -4.24 -26.17 4.17
CA GLN A 67 -4.50 -26.90 2.92
C GLN A 67 -5.17 -25.98 1.90
N THR A 68 -4.83 -26.17 0.63
CA THR A 68 -5.45 -25.46 -0.49
C THR A 68 -6.83 -26.04 -0.81
N SER A 69 -7.64 -25.29 -1.56
CA SER A 69 -8.99 -25.70 -1.96
C SER A 69 -9.00 -26.63 -3.18
N ASN A 70 -7.86 -27.24 -3.53
CA ASN A 70 -7.75 -28.10 -4.69
C ASN A 70 -8.79 -29.24 -4.70
N ASN A 71 -9.42 -29.47 -5.85
CA ASN A 71 -10.41 -30.53 -6.04
C ASN A 71 -9.80 -31.93 -5.86
N ASN A 72 -8.52 -32.11 -6.20
CA ASN A 72 -7.80 -33.35 -5.94
C ASN A 72 -7.26 -33.34 -4.51
N ALA A 73 -7.79 -34.21 -3.65
CA ALA A 73 -7.39 -34.33 -2.25
C ALA A 73 -5.88 -34.57 -2.07
N SER A 74 -5.25 -35.33 -2.96
CA SER A 74 -3.81 -35.58 -2.92
C SER A 74 -2.96 -34.36 -3.27
N CYS A 75 -3.56 -33.31 -3.84
CA CYS A 75 -2.90 -32.08 -4.26
C CYS A 75 -3.25 -30.87 -3.39
N ARG A 76 -3.93 -31.07 -2.25
CA ARG A 76 -4.29 -29.98 -1.33
C ARG A 76 -3.12 -29.47 -0.48
N THR A 77 -2.02 -30.19 -0.48
CA THR A 77 -0.80 -29.75 0.19
C THR A 77 -0.08 -28.73 -0.68
N ALA A 78 0.08 -27.52 -0.17
CA ALA A 78 0.93 -26.51 -0.79
C ALA A 78 2.41 -26.96 -0.69
N ALA A 79 3.18 -26.76 -1.75
CA ALA A 79 4.63 -26.77 -1.71
C ALA A 79 5.17 -25.46 -1.14
N TYR A 80 4.56 -24.33 -1.53
CA TYR A 80 4.84 -22.99 -1.00
C TYR A 80 3.65 -22.07 -1.24
N TYR A 81 3.59 -20.99 -0.45
CA TYR A 81 2.69 -19.86 -0.68
C TYR A 81 3.48 -18.71 -1.29
N PHE A 82 2.82 -17.87 -2.07
CA PHE A 82 3.49 -16.71 -2.62
C PHE A 82 2.55 -15.53 -2.80
N LEU A 83 3.12 -14.34 -2.65
CA LEU A 83 2.46 -13.09 -3.01
C LEU A 83 3.00 -12.64 -4.37
N ARG A 84 2.10 -12.51 -5.34
CA ARG A 84 2.42 -11.91 -6.63
C ARG A 84 2.02 -10.44 -6.61
N VAL A 85 2.95 -9.56 -6.95
CA VAL A 85 2.69 -8.12 -7.13
C VAL A 85 2.96 -7.75 -8.58
N ASP A 86 2.01 -7.06 -9.22
CA ASP A 86 2.08 -6.72 -10.63
C ASP A 86 1.83 -5.21 -10.85
N THR A 87 2.85 -4.54 -11.37
CA THR A 87 2.79 -3.08 -11.62
C THR A 87 1.88 -2.69 -12.78
N SER A 88 1.64 -3.61 -13.73
CA SER A 88 0.84 -3.33 -14.92
C SER A 88 -0.67 -3.31 -14.61
N THR A 89 -1.10 -4.11 -13.64
CA THR A 89 -2.52 -4.27 -13.28
C THR A 89 -2.91 -3.55 -11.99
N ASN A 90 -1.94 -3.13 -11.17
CA ASN A 90 -2.18 -2.58 -9.81
C ASN A 90 -2.93 -3.56 -8.88
N ILE A 91 -2.75 -4.85 -9.15
CA ILE A 91 -3.32 -5.96 -8.40
C ILE A 91 -2.17 -6.73 -7.75
N TYR A 92 -2.46 -7.28 -6.57
CA TYR A 92 -1.58 -8.23 -5.92
C TYR A 92 -2.39 -9.42 -5.43
N GLU A 93 -1.83 -10.61 -5.57
CA GLU A 93 -2.54 -11.88 -5.39
C GLU A 93 -1.77 -12.79 -4.45
N VAL A 94 -2.49 -13.40 -3.52
CA VAL A 94 -1.98 -14.46 -2.66
C VAL A 94 -2.36 -15.79 -3.30
N LYS A 95 -1.35 -16.61 -3.58
CA LYS A 95 -1.49 -17.90 -4.26
C LYS A 95 -0.75 -18.98 -3.49
N ALA A 96 -1.13 -20.23 -3.74
CA ALA A 96 -0.38 -21.40 -3.31
C ALA A 96 -0.01 -22.24 -4.52
N ARG A 97 1.26 -22.67 -4.59
CA ARG A 97 1.67 -23.71 -5.52
C ARG A 97 1.48 -25.05 -4.82
N ASN A 98 0.65 -25.91 -5.38
CA ASN A 98 0.44 -27.27 -4.89
C ASN A 98 1.62 -28.19 -5.24
N ILE A 99 1.81 -29.27 -4.47
CA ILE A 99 2.82 -30.29 -4.76
C ILE A 99 2.64 -30.97 -6.13
N CYS A 100 1.44 -30.90 -6.71
CA CYS A 100 1.12 -31.40 -8.05
C CYS A 100 1.30 -30.36 -9.17
N ALA A 101 2.02 -29.27 -8.92
CA ALA A 101 2.36 -28.21 -9.88
C ALA A 101 1.18 -27.34 -10.41
N GLY A 102 0.08 -27.24 -9.66
CA GLY A 102 -0.99 -26.27 -9.90
C GLY A 102 -0.86 -25.03 -9.01
N ASP A 103 -1.34 -23.86 -9.46
CA ASP A 103 -1.56 -22.70 -8.58
C ASP A 103 -3.02 -22.64 -8.18
N ASP A 104 -3.27 -22.51 -6.87
CA ASP A 104 -4.58 -22.16 -6.35
C ASP A 104 -4.57 -20.70 -5.93
N LEU A 105 -5.50 -19.92 -6.47
CA LEU A 105 -5.75 -18.54 -6.04
C LEU A 105 -6.44 -18.56 -4.68
N ILE A 106 -5.86 -17.84 -3.72
CA ILE A 106 -6.40 -17.73 -2.36
C ILE A 106 -7.14 -16.41 -2.22
N GLU A 107 -6.48 -15.32 -2.57
CA GLU A 107 -7.05 -13.99 -2.43
C GLU A 107 -6.45 -13.02 -3.46
N THR A 108 -7.27 -12.08 -3.90
CA THR A 108 -6.88 -11.01 -4.83
C THR A 108 -7.20 -9.69 -4.17
N TYR A 109 -6.24 -8.77 -4.20
CA TYR A 109 -6.38 -7.42 -3.67
C TYR A 109 -6.10 -6.39 -4.76
N SER A 110 -6.75 -5.24 -4.64
CA SER A 110 -6.52 -4.09 -5.52
C SER A 110 -6.06 -2.90 -4.70
N LEU A 111 -5.12 -2.12 -5.24
CA LEU A 111 -4.76 -0.84 -4.64
C LEU A 111 -5.96 0.13 -4.68
N PRO A 112 -6.07 1.09 -3.72
CA PRO A 112 -7.05 2.17 -3.80
C PRO A 112 -6.92 2.97 -5.10
N GLY A 113 -8.03 3.50 -5.63
CA GLY A 113 -8.05 4.06 -7.01
C GLY A 113 -7.15 5.27 -7.31
N ASN A 114 -6.56 5.92 -6.29
CA ASN A 114 -5.67 7.08 -6.45
C ASN A 114 -4.18 6.76 -6.26
N VAL A 115 -3.83 5.48 -6.17
CA VAL A 115 -2.47 5.02 -6.00
C VAL A 115 -2.17 3.89 -6.99
N ARG A 116 -0.89 3.72 -7.31
CA ARG A 116 -0.39 2.70 -8.22
C ARG A 116 0.91 2.13 -7.70
N PHE A 117 1.27 0.95 -8.15
CA PHE A 117 2.66 0.52 -8.07
C PHE A 117 3.47 1.31 -9.09
N ARG A 118 4.51 1.98 -8.62
CA ARG A 118 5.43 2.72 -9.48
C ARG A 118 6.47 1.77 -10.07
N GLU A 119 7.08 1.00 -9.21
CA GLU A 119 8.27 0.21 -9.53
C GLU A 119 8.43 -0.92 -8.52
N ILE A 120 8.95 -2.05 -8.99
CA ILE A 120 9.43 -3.15 -8.17
C ILE A 120 10.90 -3.30 -8.51
N THR A 121 11.79 -3.23 -7.52
CA THR A 121 13.24 -3.40 -7.75
C THR A 121 13.86 -4.41 -6.81
N ALA A 122 14.88 -5.10 -7.29
CA ALA A 122 15.77 -5.91 -6.46
C ALA A 122 17.18 -5.78 -7.06
N ASP A 123 18.18 -5.47 -6.22
CA ASP A 123 19.57 -5.25 -6.63
C ASP A 123 19.73 -4.32 -7.84
N ALA A 124 19.00 -3.18 -7.83
CA ALA A 124 18.96 -2.16 -8.87
C ALA A 124 18.36 -2.59 -10.23
N THR A 125 17.78 -3.78 -10.32
CA THR A 125 17.00 -4.23 -11.49
C THR A 125 15.52 -4.00 -11.24
N SER A 126 14.82 -3.44 -12.23
CA SER A 126 13.37 -3.20 -12.17
C SER A 126 12.59 -4.34 -12.83
N TYR A 127 11.44 -4.69 -12.25
CA TYR A 127 10.60 -5.80 -12.66
C TYR A 127 9.16 -5.34 -12.91
N VAL A 128 8.48 -5.99 -13.86
CA VAL A 128 7.04 -5.72 -14.12
C VAL A 128 6.18 -6.38 -13.05
N TRP A 129 6.53 -7.61 -12.69
CA TRP A 129 5.90 -8.36 -11.61
C TRP A 129 6.95 -9.15 -10.83
N THR A 130 6.62 -9.47 -9.58
CA THR A 130 7.43 -10.33 -8.73
C THR A 130 6.55 -11.30 -7.96
N GLU A 131 7.07 -12.47 -7.66
CA GLU A 131 6.50 -13.45 -6.75
C GLU A 131 7.43 -13.62 -5.56
N THR A 132 6.96 -13.25 -4.38
CA THR A 132 7.66 -13.54 -3.13
C THR A 132 7.16 -14.87 -2.59
N ARG A 133 7.99 -15.89 -2.65
CA ARG A 133 7.66 -17.27 -2.27
C ARG A 133 8.12 -17.54 -0.84
N PHE A 134 7.23 -18.10 -0.05
CA PHE A 134 7.46 -18.55 1.31
C PHE A 134 7.44 -20.09 1.33
N ALA A 135 8.61 -20.70 1.46
CA ALA A 135 8.74 -22.15 1.44
C ALA A 135 8.37 -22.77 2.79
N LEU A 136 7.68 -23.91 2.76
CA LEU A 136 7.41 -24.73 3.94
C LEU A 136 8.64 -25.56 4.34
N PRO A 137 8.82 -25.93 5.62
CA PRO A 137 8.10 -25.46 6.81
C PRO A 137 8.73 -24.22 7.45
N PHE A 138 9.94 -23.82 7.03
CA PHE A 138 10.76 -22.82 7.71
C PHE A 138 10.60 -21.38 7.18
N GLY A 139 9.68 -21.16 6.24
CA GLY A 139 9.34 -19.83 5.73
C GLY A 139 10.45 -19.16 4.90
N GLN A 140 11.39 -19.94 4.34
CA GLN A 140 12.46 -19.37 3.51
C GLN A 140 11.84 -18.53 2.39
N ILE A 141 12.33 -17.30 2.26
CA ILE A 141 11.85 -16.37 1.26
C ILE A 141 12.74 -16.48 0.02
N THR A 142 12.11 -16.65 -1.14
CA THR A 142 12.77 -16.54 -2.45
C THR A 142 11.93 -15.66 -3.35
N PHE A 143 12.56 -15.03 -4.33
CA PHE A 143 11.86 -14.17 -5.27
C PHE A 143 11.95 -14.72 -6.69
N ASP A 144 10.83 -14.63 -7.40
CA ASP A 144 10.74 -14.84 -8.85
C ASP A 144 10.18 -13.57 -9.50
N SER A 145 10.37 -13.43 -10.80
CA SER A 145 10.01 -12.22 -11.54
C SER A 145 9.75 -12.50 -13.01
N ASP A 146 9.37 -11.46 -13.76
CA ASP A 146 9.24 -11.54 -15.21
C ASP A 146 10.54 -11.89 -15.94
N LEU A 147 11.69 -11.68 -15.29
CA LEU A 147 13.02 -12.03 -15.80
C LEU A 147 13.52 -13.39 -15.26
N GLY A 148 12.69 -14.10 -14.49
CA GLY A 148 13.01 -15.35 -13.82
C GLY A 148 13.42 -15.19 -12.36
N VAL A 149 13.99 -16.27 -11.80
CA VAL A 149 14.37 -16.35 -10.40
C VAL A 149 15.43 -15.31 -10.07
N ILE A 150 15.19 -14.50 -9.05
CA ILE A 150 16.15 -13.50 -8.58
C ILE A 150 17.17 -14.22 -7.68
N PRO A 151 18.45 -14.30 -8.09
CA PRO A 151 19.44 -15.11 -7.38
C PRO A 151 19.91 -14.45 -6.08
N GLY A 152 20.39 -15.28 -5.15
CA GLY A 152 21.04 -14.81 -3.93
C GLY A 152 20.07 -14.44 -2.81
N ASN A 153 20.40 -13.37 -2.10
CA ASN A 153 19.68 -12.87 -0.93
C ASN A 153 19.28 -11.40 -1.12
N PRO A 154 18.49 -11.07 -2.16
CA PRO A 154 18.21 -9.69 -2.50
C PRO A 154 17.23 -9.05 -1.50
N THR A 155 17.24 -7.73 -1.45
CA THR A 155 16.14 -6.96 -0.84
C THR A 155 15.22 -6.48 -1.94
N LEU A 156 13.95 -6.91 -1.89
CA LEU A 156 12.91 -6.48 -2.82
C LEU A 156 12.30 -5.16 -2.33
N ASN A 157 12.31 -4.13 -3.17
CA ASN A 157 11.69 -2.85 -2.90
C ASN A 157 10.48 -2.66 -3.82
N ILE A 158 9.30 -2.49 -3.24
CA ILE A 158 8.04 -2.24 -3.96
C ILE A 158 7.62 -0.82 -3.66
N VAL A 159 7.60 0.04 -4.68
CA VAL A 159 7.22 1.44 -4.53
C VAL A 159 5.75 1.61 -4.89
N VAL A 160 4.96 2.09 -3.94
CA VAL A 160 3.58 2.53 -4.14
C VAL A 160 3.56 4.05 -4.16
N GLU A 161 2.89 4.66 -5.14
CA GLU A 161 2.79 6.12 -5.25
C GLU A 161 1.38 6.57 -5.58
N THR A 162 1.08 7.84 -5.29
CA THR A 162 -0.15 8.46 -5.79
C THR A 162 -0.09 8.64 -7.32
N LEU A 163 -1.24 8.63 -7.99
CA LEU A 163 -1.29 8.75 -9.47
C LEU A 163 -0.62 10.01 -10.02
N ASP A 164 -0.54 11.08 -9.21
CA ASP A 164 0.13 12.33 -9.55
C ASP A 164 1.62 12.36 -9.19
N GLY A 165 2.16 11.27 -8.65
CA GLY A 165 3.56 11.13 -8.24
C GLY A 165 3.97 12.00 -7.04
N SER A 166 3.03 12.67 -6.37
CA SER A 166 3.35 13.64 -5.31
C SER A 166 3.76 12.99 -4.00
N VAL A 167 3.33 11.75 -3.74
CA VAL A 167 3.70 10.97 -2.56
C VAL A 167 4.01 9.54 -2.95
N SER A 168 5.12 9.00 -2.44
CA SER A 168 5.51 7.60 -2.60
C SER A 168 5.84 6.96 -1.25
N ARG A 169 5.66 5.64 -1.18
CA ARG A 169 6.03 4.76 -0.06
C ARG A 169 6.77 3.56 -0.62
N THR A 170 7.78 3.08 0.08
CA THR A 170 8.60 1.95 -0.37
C THR A 170 8.47 0.82 0.62
N ILE A 171 7.94 -0.30 0.19
CA ILE A 171 7.88 -1.52 0.99
C ILE A 171 9.16 -2.30 0.72
N THR A 172 9.89 -2.68 1.77
CA THR A 172 11.13 -3.46 1.66
C THR A 172 10.92 -4.85 2.22
N VAL A 173 11.26 -5.88 1.45
CA VAL A 173 11.21 -7.29 1.85
C VAL A 173 12.62 -7.87 1.78
N ASP A 174 13.13 -8.34 2.91
CA ASP A 174 14.45 -8.95 3.02
C ASP A 174 14.31 -10.48 3.02
N SER A 175 14.97 -11.16 2.07
CA SER A 175 14.85 -12.62 1.96
C SER A 175 15.58 -13.41 3.05
N VAL A 176 16.56 -12.81 3.72
CA VAL A 176 17.38 -13.45 4.75
C VAL A 176 16.68 -13.39 6.09
N THR A 177 16.25 -12.19 6.48
CA THR A 177 15.64 -11.96 7.79
C THR A 177 14.15 -12.21 7.79
N GLY A 178 13.51 -12.23 6.62
CA GLY A 178 12.06 -12.26 6.49
C GLY A 178 11.39 -10.98 6.97
N ARG A 179 12.16 -9.90 7.15
CA ARG A 179 11.66 -8.60 7.60
C ARG A 179 10.92 -7.89 6.47
N ILE A 180 9.78 -7.28 6.82
CA ILE A 180 8.88 -6.59 5.91
C ILE A 180 8.56 -5.23 6.52
N ASP A 181 9.09 -4.16 5.92
CA ASP A 181 9.00 -2.78 6.44
C ASP A 181 8.52 -1.80 5.35
N GLN A 182 8.18 -0.57 5.74
CA GLN A 182 7.74 0.55 4.89
C GLN A 182 8.60 1.81 5.10
#